data_AF-A0A914LG98-F1
#
_entry.id   AF-A0A914LG98-F1
#
_cell.length_a   1.000
_cell.length_b   1.000
_cell.length_c   1.000
_cell.angle_alpha   90.00
_cell.angle_beta   90.00
_cell.angle_gamma   90.00
#
_symmetry.space_group_name_H-M   'P 1'
#
loop_
_entity.id
_entity.type
_entity.pdbx_description
1 polymer ?
#
loop_
_entity_poly.entity_id
_entity_poly.type
_entity_poly.pdbx_seq_one_letter_code
_entity_poly.pdbx_strand_id
1 'polypeptide(L)'
;MLFLSKFFQKTTKIAFTFYLLATFSNAFCPPGCECNDDLLTVFCDFSGINAVPILLNPMLKSLTIKNSNGLKLDTFSIALYQELEHLDISDSQINLIPPGFISQMSKLKYLSLRGNRLKLIDDQMFGNGQNIRGKSKQTLESL
;
A
#
# COMPACT_ATOMS: atom_id res chain seq x y z
N MET A 1 46.44 25.71 27.00
CA MET A 1 45.41 26.76 26.82
C MET A 1 45.01 26.75 25.35
N LEU A 2 43.84 26.17 25.05
CA LEU A 2 43.06 26.29 23.79
C LEU A 2 43.81 25.88 22.49
N PHE A 3 43.70 24.67 21.91
CA PHE A 3 42.49 23.95 21.47
C PHE A 3 41.29 24.88 21.26
N LEU A 4 41.11 25.37 20.03
CA LEU A 4 39.86 25.80 19.37
C LEU A 4 40.19 26.90 18.34
N SER A 5 40.22 26.55 17.05
CA SER A 5 39.85 27.46 15.93
C SER A 5 40.17 26.89 14.53
N LYS A 6 40.87 25.75 14.41
CA LYS A 6 41.08 25.09 13.10
C LYS A 6 40.44 23.72 12.95
N PHE A 7 39.39 23.44 13.74
CA PHE A 7 38.57 22.23 13.60
C PHE A 7 37.18 22.50 13.01
N PHE A 8 36.79 23.78 12.86
CA PHE A 8 35.44 24.19 12.44
C PHE A 8 35.21 24.23 10.92
N GLN A 9 36.24 23.96 10.10
CA GLN A 9 36.12 24.05 8.63
C GLN A 9 36.19 22.69 7.92
N LYS A 10 36.43 21.59 8.64
CA LYS A 10 36.44 20.23 8.09
C LYS A 10 35.17 19.43 8.41
N THR A 11 34.36 19.89 9.34
CA THR A 11 33.12 19.23 9.80
C THR A 11 31.89 19.61 8.98
N THR A 12 31.90 20.74 8.28
CA THR A 12 30.75 21.22 7.47
C THR A 12 30.64 20.53 6.11
N LYS A 13 31.75 20.02 5.55
CA LYS A 13 31.71 19.25 4.29
C LYS A 13 31.17 17.84 4.49
N ILE A 14 31.45 17.22 5.64
CA ILE A 14 30.99 15.85 5.93
C ILE A 14 29.47 15.84 6.06
N ALA A 15 28.88 16.83 6.74
CA ALA A 15 27.41 16.96 6.81
C ALA A 15 26.77 17.19 5.44
N PHE A 16 27.41 17.96 4.55
CA PHE A 16 26.90 18.21 3.20
C PHE A 16 27.06 17.01 2.26
N THR A 17 28.14 16.22 2.41
CA THR A 17 28.31 14.95 1.70
C THR A 17 27.43 13.84 2.28
N PHE A 18 27.06 13.90 3.56
CA PHE A 18 26.05 13.01 4.15
C PHE A 18 24.61 13.41 3.77
N TYR A 19 24.34 14.70 3.54
CA TYR A 19 23.06 15.16 2.97
C TYR A 19 22.85 14.65 1.52
N LEU A 20 23.94 14.27 0.84
CA LEU A 20 23.94 13.63 -0.47
C LEU A 20 23.91 12.09 -0.42
N LEU A 21 23.89 11.47 0.76
CA LEU A 21 23.87 10.01 0.93
C LEU A 21 22.63 9.51 1.67
N ALA A 22 21.47 10.07 1.37
CA ALA A 22 20.18 9.44 1.64
C ALA A 22 19.48 9.08 0.33
N THR A 23 20.18 8.39 -0.57
CA THR A 23 19.53 7.63 -1.64
C THR A 23 19.75 6.16 -1.39
N PHE A 24 19.16 5.63 -0.31
CA PHE A 24 18.65 4.27 -0.43
C PHE A 24 17.45 4.37 -1.35
N SER A 25 17.73 4.21 -2.64
CA SER A 25 16.72 3.99 -3.64
C SER A 25 15.86 2.83 -3.16
N ASN A 26 14.60 3.09 -2.81
CA ASN A 26 13.56 2.07 -2.96
C ASN A 26 13.41 1.85 -4.46
N ALA A 27 14.36 1.16 -5.10
CA ALA A 27 14.43 0.98 -6.56
C ALA A 27 13.17 0.28 -7.12
N PHE A 28 12.33 -0.24 -6.23
CA PHE A 28 11.09 -0.94 -6.53
C PHE A 28 9.83 -0.22 -6.02
N CYS A 29 9.96 0.97 -5.42
CA CYS A 29 8.79 1.79 -5.08
C CYS A 29 8.22 2.42 -6.35
N PRO A 30 6.92 2.22 -6.65
CA PRO A 30 6.31 2.79 -7.85
C PRO A 30 6.37 4.32 -7.85
N PRO A 31 6.46 4.95 -9.02
CA PRO A 31 6.37 6.41 -9.13
C PRO A 31 5.08 6.95 -8.51
N GLY A 32 5.19 8.01 -7.72
CA GLY A 32 4.05 8.62 -7.03
C GLY A 32 3.57 7.87 -5.79
N CYS A 33 4.30 6.85 -5.35
CA CYS A 33 4.05 6.19 -4.07
C CYS A 33 5.15 6.49 -3.05
N GLU A 34 4.77 6.40 -1.78
CA GLU A 34 5.65 6.44 -0.63
C GLU A 34 5.74 5.03 -0.03
N CYS A 35 6.96 4.48 0.00
CA CYS A 35 7.23 3.15 0.54
C CYS A 35 8.10 3.26 1.78
N ASN A 36 7.72 2.53 2.83
CA ASN A 36 8.49 2.38 4.06
C ASN A 36 8.67 0.89 4.36
N ASP A 37 9.88 0.38 4.14
CA ASP A 37 10.21 -1.03 4.34
C ASP A 37 10.39 -1.42 5.82
N ASP A 38 10.69 -0.47 6.70
CA ASP A 38 10.80 -0.72 8.14
C ASP A 38 9.40 -0.93 8.76
N LEU A 39 8.43 -0.11 8.35
CA LEU A 39 7.04 -0.19 8.79
C LEU A 39 6.21 -1.15 7.94
N LEU A 40 6.75 -1.64 6.81
CA LEU A 40 6.08 -2.51 5.85
C LEU A 40 4.77 -1.88 5.33
N THR A 41 4.85 -0.61 4.94
CA THR A 41 3.71 0.19 4.45
C THR A 41 4.00 0.84 3.11
N VAL A 42 2.99 0.83 2.23
CA VAL A 42 3.02 1.53 0.95
C VAL A 42 1.77 2.40 0.81
N PHE A 43 1.98 3.67 0.49
CA PHE A 43 0.93 4.66 0.27
C PHE A 43 1.04 5.23 -1.14
N CYS A 44 -0.03 5.06 -1.92
CA CYS A 44 -0.15 5.54 -3.28
C CYS A 44 -1.45 6.34 -3.38
N ASP A 45 -1.36 7.66 -3.49
CA ASP A 45 -2.51 8.54 -3.65
C ASP A 45 -2.32 9.44 -4.86
N PHE A 46 -3.33 9.51 -5.73
CA PHE A 46 -3.24 10.19 -7.03
C PHE A 46 -2.02 9.78 -7.89
N SER A 47 -1.50 8.57 -7.69
CA SER A 47 -0.26 8.09 -8.35
C SER A 47 -0.47 7.64 -9.80
N GLY A 48 -1.73 7.59 -10.27
CA GLY A 48 -2.08 7.11 -11.62
C GLY A 48 -1.90 5.60 -11.81
N ILE A 49 -1.61 4.86 -10.73
CA ILE A 49 -1.49 3.41 -10.76
C ILE A 49 -2.82 2.77 -11.12
N ASN A 50 -2.78 1.82 -12.05
CA ASN A 50 -3.98 1.14 -12.55
C ASN A 50 -3.93 -0.38 -12.32
N ALA A 51 -2.91 -0.89 -11.62
CA ALA A 51 -2.78 -2.28 -11.22
C ALA A 51 -2.02 -2.39 -9.89
N VAL A 52 -2.24 -3.46 -9.14
CA VAL A 52 -1.46 -3.73 -7.93
C VAL A 52 0.02 -3.94 -8.33
N PRO A 53 0.98 -3.15 -7.80
CA PRO A 53 2.39 -3.34 -8.11
C PRO A 53 2.86 -4.72 -7.63
N ILE A 54 3.77 -5.39 -8.35
CA ILE A 54 4.22 -6.76 -8.04
C ILE A 54 5.64 -6.83 -7.44
N LEU A 55 6.36 -5.72 -7.41
CA LEU A 55 7.76 -5.63 -6.98
C LEU A 55 7.93 -5.03 -5.57
N LEU A 56 6.83 -4.92 -4.80
CA LEU A 56 6.92 -4.44 -3.42
C LEU A 56 7.48 -5.53 -2.51
N ASN A 57 7.81 -5.14 -1.29
CA ASN A 57 8.24 -6.07 -0.25
C ASN A 57 7.20 -7.18 -0.02
N PRO A 58 7.54 -8.48 -0.14
CA PRO A 58 6.58 -9.57 0.08
C PRO A 58 6.01 -9.65 1.50
N MET A 59 6.68 -9.05 2.48
CA MET A 59 6.22 -8.96 3.87
C MET A 59 5.31 -7.75 4.14
N LEU A 60 4.86 -7.05 3.09
CA LEU A 60 4.03 -5.85 3.20
C LEU A 60 2.80 -6.11 4.10
N LYS A 61 2.58 -5.20 5.06
CA LYS A 61 1.46 -5.27 6.00
C LYS A 61 0.33 -4.33 5.64
N SER A 62 0.65 -3.17 5.06
CA SER A 62 -0.35 -2.16 4.67
C SER A 62 -0.11 -1.68 3.25
N LEU A 63 -1.14 -1.76 2.42
CA LEU A 63 -1.16 -1.22 1.07
C LEU A 63 -2.34 -0.28 0.93
N THR A 64 -2.05 0.97 0.57
CA THR A 64 -3.06 1.98 0.26
C THR A 64 -2.87 2.44 -1.18
N ILE A 65 -3.90 2.25 -2.01
CA ILE A 65 -3.97 2.74 -3.39
C ILE A 65 -5.29 3.50 -3.53
N LYS A 66 -5.25 4.83 -3.46
CA LYS A 66 -6.44 5.69 -3.49
C LYS A 66 -6.45 6.57 -4.73
N ASN A 67 -7.62 7.09 -5.05
CA ASN A 67 -7.82 8.06 -6.12
C ASN A 67 -7.17 7.65 -7.45
N SER A 68 -7.24 6.36 -7.75
CA SER A 68 -6.61 5.78 -8.94
C SER A 68 -7.61 5.65 -10.07
N ASN A 69 -7.20 6.01 -11.29
CA ASN A 69 -8.12 6.03 -12.43
C ASN A 69 -8.28 4.62 -13.05
N GLY A 70 -9.14 3.81 -12.44
CA GLY A 70 -9.52 2.49 -12.96
C GLY A 70 -8.55 1.39 -12.53
N LEU A 71 -8.33 1.25 -11.22
CA LEU A 71 -7.51 0.19 -10.65
C LEU A 71 -8.10 -1.19 -11.03
N LYS A 72 -7.30 -1.98 -11.75
CA LYS A 72 -7.61 -3.36 -12.09
C LYS A 72 -7.09 -4.28 -11.00
N LEU A 73 -7.99 -5.04 -10.41
CA LEU A 73 -7.66 -6.06 -9.44
C LEU A 73 -7.34 -7.37 -10.16
N ASP A 74 -6.31 -8.05 -9.67
CA ASP A 74 -5.85 -9.34 -10.19
C ASP A 74 -5.51 -10.26 -9.01
N THR A 75 -6.05 -11.48 -9.02
CA THR A 75 -5.88 -12.44 -7.92
C THR A 75 -4.43 -12.88 -7.76
N PHE A 76 -3.66 -12.98 -8.85
CA PHE A 76 -2.26 -13.38 -8.78
C PHE A 76 -1.38 -12.31 -8.15
N SER A 77 -1.58 -11.05 -8.54
CA SER A 77 -0.79 -9.92 -8.04
C SER A 77 -0.96 -9.73 -6.54
N ILE A 78 -2.19 -9.86 -6.00
CA ILE A 78 -2.42 -9.72 -4.56
C ILE A 78 -1.94 -10.94 -3.76
N ALA A 79 -1.87 -12.13 -4.38
CA ALA A 79 -1.39 -13.35 -3.74
C ALA A 79 0.11 -13.30 -3.37
N LEU A 80 0.87 -12.35 -3.93
CA LEU A 80 2.25 -12.09 -3.56
C LEU A 80 2.39 -11.48 -2.16
N TYR A 81 1.31 -10.89 -1.61
CA TYR A 81 1.31 -10.16 -0.34
C TYR A 81 0.49 -10.91 0.72
N GLN A 82 0.92 -12.12 1.07
CA GLN A 82 0.21 -12.99 2.01
C GLN A 82 0.18 -12.45 3.45
N GLU A 83 1.12 -11.55 3.77
CA GLU A 83 1.24 -10.87 5.06
C GLU A 83 0.35 -9.64 5.20
N LEU A 84 -0.41 -9.29 4.16
CA LEU A 84 -1.19 -8.06 4.13
C LEU A 84 -2.33 -8.08 5.16
N GLU A 85 -2.30 -7.09 6.06
CA GLU A 85 -3.30 -6.90 7.11
C GLU A 85 -4.27 -5.77 6.79
N HIS A 86 -3.83 -4.77 6.02
CA HIS A 86 -4.61 -3.59 5.67
C HIS A 86 -4.54 -3.33 4.17
N LEU A 87 -5.71 -3.29 3.53
CA LEU A 87 -5.85 -2.89 2.13
C LEU A 87 -6.89 -1.77 2.01
N ASP A 88 -6.46 -0.59 1.60
CA ASP A 88 -7.36 0.50 1.21
C ASP A 88 -7.22 0.77 -0.28
N ILE A 89 -8.27 0.42 -1.03
CA ILE A 89 -8.37 0.60 -2.48
C ILE A 89 -9.59 1.45 -2.84
N SER A 90 -9.90 2.41 -1.98
CA SER A 90 -11.02 3.33 -2.14
C SER A 90 -10.82 4.32 -3.28
N ASP A 91 -11.93 4.85 -3.78
CA ASP A 91 -12.00 5.92 -4.78
C ASP A 91 -11.19 5.60 -6.06
N SER A 92 -11.06 4.31 -6.37
CA SER A 92 -10.18 3.80 -7.43
C SER A 92 -10.92 3.23 -8.63
N GLN A 93 -12.21 3.59 -8.76
CA GLN A 93 -13.04 3.28 -9.94
C GLN A 93 -13.18 1.78 -10.26
N ILE A 94 -13.06 0.92 -9.25
CA ILE A 94 -13.13 -0.53 -9.38
C ILE A 94 -14.59 -0.93 -9.66
N ASN A 95 -14.78 -1.73 -10.72
CA ASN A 95 -16.11 -2.18 -11.14
C ASN A 95 -16.40 -3.66 -10.79
N LEU A 96 -15.33 -4.45 -10.62
CA LEU A 96 -15.39 -5.89 -10.39
C LEU A 96 -14.24 -6.30 -9.48
N ILE A 97 -14.52 -7.17 -8.51
CA ILE A 97 -13.50 -7.88 -7.74
C ILE A 97 -13.37 -9.28 -8.38
N PRO A 98 -12.15 -9.75 -8.70
CA PRO A 98 -11.98 -11.10 -9.23
C PRO A 98 -12.37 -12.18 -8.20
N PRO A 99 -12.89 -13.34 -8.64
CA PRO A 99 -13.11 -14.48 -7.77
C PRO A 99 -11.82 -14.86 -7.01
N GLY A 100 -11.96 -15.13 -5.72
CA GLY A 100 -10.85 -15.53 -4.86
C GLY A 100 -9.83 -14.43 -4.57
N PHE A 101 -10.02 -13.18 -5.00
CA PHE A 101 -9.11 -12.07 -4.71
C PHE A 101 -8.93 -11.87 -3.20
N ILE A 102 -10.04 -11.79 -2.47
CA ILE A 102 -10.03 -11.57 -1.02
C ILE A 102 -9.49 -12.80 -0.28
N SER A 103 -9.73 -14.02 -0.80
CA SER A 103 -9.28 -15.25 -0.14
C SER A 103 -7.76 -15.45 -0.18
N GLN A 104 -7.02 -14.72 -1.03
CA GLN A 104 -5.56 -14.77 -1.02
C GLN A 104 -4.95 -14.10 0.22
N MET A 105 -5.65 -13.13 0.82
CA MET A 105 -5.14 -12.34 1.94
C MET A 105 -5.66 -12.91 3.28
N SER A 106 -5.10 -14.04 3.69
CA SER A 106 -5.53 -14.76 4.90
C SER A 106 -5.38 -13.95 6.21
N LYS A 107 -4.45 -13.00 6.24
CA LYS A 107 -4.17 -12.12 7.39
C LYS A 107 -4.92 -10.79 7.35
N LEU A 108 -5.74 -10.54 6.32
CA LEU A 108 -6.40 -9.26 6.13
C LEU A 108 -7.36 -8.97 7.29
N LYS A 109 -7.14 -7.83 7.96
CA LYS A 109 -7.97 -7.32 9.04
C LYS A 109 -8.89 -6.20 8.56
N TYR A 110 -8.40 -5.37 7.65
CA TYR A 110 -9.11 -4.22 7.10
C TYR A 110 -9.12 -4.24 5.57
N LEU A 111 -10.30 -4.01 4.99
CA LEU A 111 -10.49 -3.82 3.56
C LEU A 111 -11.42 -2.63 3.34
N SER A 112 -10.94 -1.61 2.62
CA SER A 112 -11.76 -0.49 2.17
C SER A 112 -11.95 -0.52 0.66
N LEU A 113 -13.21 -0.54 0.25
CA LEU A 113 -13.67 -0.49 -1.14
C LEU A 113 -14.56 0.76 -1.38
N ARG A 114 -14.54 1.72 -0.46
CA ARG A 114 -15.38 2.93 -0.51
C ARG A 114 -15.19 3.68 -1.82
N GLY A 115 -16.24 4.30 -2.35
CA GLY A 115 -16.14 5.18 -3.53
C GLY A 115 -15.79 4.46 -4.85
N ASN A 116 -15.88 3.13 -4.87
CA ASN A 116 -15.76 2.35 -6.10
C ASN A 116 -17.13 2.17 -6.78
N ARG A 117 -17.13 1.59 -7.99
CA ARG A 117 -18.29 1.44 -8.87
C ARG A 117 -18.70 -0.04 -9.00
N LEU A 118 -18.60 -0.78 -7.90
CA LEU A 118 -18.91 -2.20 -7.85
C LEU A 118 -20.39 -2.43 -8.22
N LYS A 119 -20.63 -3.18 -9.29
CA LYS A 119 -21.99 -3.64 -9.63
C LYS A 119 -22.31 -4.84 -8.74
N LEU A 120 -23.41 -4.76 -7.98
CA LEU A 120 -24.03 -5.80 -7.14
C LEU A 120 -23.12 -7.00 -6.81
N ILE A 121 -22.55 -6.97 -5.60
CA ILE A 121 -21.67 -8.01 -5.10
C ILE A 121 -22.47 -9.33 -5.00
N ASP A 122 -22.15 -10.29 -5.86
CA ASP A 122 -22.69 -11.65 -5.79
C ASP A 122 -22.23 -12.32 -4.48
N ASP A 123 -23.11 -13.04 -3.80
CA ASP A 123 -22.83 -13.72 -2.53
C ASP A 123 -21.67 -14.74 -2.66
N GLN A 124 -21.38 -15.20 -3.88
CA GLN A 124 -20.21 -16.05 -4.17
C GLN A 124 -18.85 -15.35 -3.95
N MET A 125 -18.84 -14.01 -3.86
CA MET A 125 -17.63 -13.19 -3.71
C MET A 125 -17.07 -13.22 -2.29
N PHE A 126 -17.91 -13.50 -1.30
CA PHE A 126 -17.53 -13.70 0.10
C PHE A 126 -17.66 -15.19 0.44
N GLY A 127 -16.81 -16.02 -0.18
CA GLY A 127 -16.86 -17.48 -0.07
C GLY A 127 -17.21 -18.00 1.32
N ASN A 128 -18.12 -18.99 1.36
CA ASN A 128 -18.54 -19.73 2.54
C ASN A 128 -17.33 -20.12 3.41
N GLY A 129 -17.15 -19.50 4.58
CA GLY A 129 -16.26 -20.05 5.61
C GLY A 129 -15.25 -19.11 6.27
N GLN A 130 -15.53 -17.82 6.40
CA GLN A 130 -14.77 -16.97 7.34
C GLN A 130 -15.77 -16.31 8.29
N ASN A 131 -15.53 -16.44 9.59
CA ASN A 131 -16.24 -15.74 10.66
C ASN A 131 -15.90 -14.24 10.59
N ILE A 132 -16.37 -13.57 9.55
CA ILE A 132 -16.25 -12.13 9.35
C ILE A 132 -17.38 -11.42 10.10
N ARG A 133 -17.42 -11.60 11.43
CA ARG A 133 -18.29 -10.83 12.37
C ARG A 133 -17.85 -9.36 12.52
N GLY A 134 -17.51 -8.74 11.39
CA GLY A 134 -17.04 -7.37 11.23
C GLY A 134 -16.72 -6.98 9.78
N LYS A 135 -16.81 -7.89 8.79
CA LYS A 135 -16.64 -7.56 7.36
C LYS A 135 -17.94 -7.62 6.56
N SER A 136 -19.08 -7.57 7.24
CA SER A 136 -20.39 -7.56 6.61
C SER A 136 -20.89 -6.12 6.43
N LYS A 137 -21.16 -5.72 5.19
CA LYS A 137 -22.30 -4.85 4.83
C LYS A 137 -22.39 -3.41 5.38
N GLN A 138 -21.59 -2.98 6.35
CA GLN A 138 -21.88 -1.77 7.14
C GLN A 138 -21.06 -0.52 6.77
N THR A 139 -20.21 -0.59 5.73
CA THR A 139 -19.58 0.59 5.13
C THR A 139 -20.04 0.78 3.69
N LEU A 140 -21.32 0.51 3.42
CA LEU A 140 -21.91 0.68 2.08
C LEU A 140 -22.91 1.84 1.97
N GLU A 141 -23.46 2.39 3.06
CA GLU A 141 -24.23 3.64 3.01
C GLU A 141 -24.05 4.44 4.31
N SER A 142 -23.62 5.71 4.19
CA SER A 142 -23.55 6.75 5.24
C SER A 142 -22.67 6.49 6.48
N LEU A 143 -21.40 6.92 6.40
CA LEU A 143 -20.74 7.92 7.27
C LEU A 143 -19.56 8.57 6.52
#